data_AF-A0AAW9IXP4-F1
#
_entry.id   AF-A0AAW9IXP4-F1
#
_cell.length_a   1.000
_cell.length_b   1.000
_cell.length_c   1.000
_cell.angle_alpha   90.00
_cell.angle_beta   90.00
_cell.angle_gamma   90.00
#
_symmetry.space_group_name_H-M   'P 1'
#
loop_
_entity.id
_entity.type
_entity.pdbx_description
1 polymer ?
#
loop_
_entity_poly.entity_id
_entity_poly.type
_entity_poly.pdbx_seq_one_letter_code
_entity_poly.pdbx_strand_id
1 'polypeptide(L)'
;IRNKNIKEGRATRQNIQKQVVKVQRLHQRLANIRTDYINKTVFSIVKQKPSYITIEDLAVSNMMKNKHLSKAISSQKFFEFKTKLMSKCKQNNIELR
;
A
#
# COMPACT_ATOMS: atom_id res chain seq x y z
N ILE A 1 30.32 -25.29 -31.53
CA ILE A 1 31.18 -25.26 -30.32
C ILE A 1 30.63 -24.16 -29.39
N ARG A 2 29.94 -24.53 -28.31
CA ARG A 2 29.33 -23.59 -27.35
C ARG A 2 30.38 -23.28 -26.28
N ASN A 3 31.05 -22.15 -26.42
CA ASN A 3 32.21 -21.82 -25.58
C ASN A 3 31.74 -21.49 -24.15
N LYS A 4 31.92 -22.44 -23.23
CA LYS A 4 31.74 -22.28 -21.79
C LYS A 4 33.04 -21.72 -21.20
N ASN A 5 33.33 -20.44 -21.43
CA ASN A 5 34.47 -19.78 -20.78
C ASN A 5 33.98 -18.78 -19.74
N ILE A 6 34.19 -19.19 -18.48
CA ILE A 6 33.97 -18.47 -17.23
C ILE A 6 34.64 -17.10 -17.32
N LYS A 7 33.85 -16.03 -17.22
CA LYS A 7 34.31 -14.66 -16.96
C LYS A 7 33.33 -14.08 -15.96
N GLU A 8 33.86 -13.65 -14.80
CA GLU A 8 33.24 -12.87 -13.72
C GLU A 8 31.70 -12.78 -13.71
N GLY A 9 31.05 -13.19 -12.61
CA GLY A 9 29.59 -13.17 -12.41
C GLY A 9 28.92 -11.79 -12.48
N ARG A 10 29.04 -11.06 -13.60
CA ARG A 10 28.36 -9.81 -13.89
C ARG A 10 27.03 -10.14 -14.55
N ALA A 11 25.93 -9.66 -13.95
CA ALA A 11 24.61 -9.83 -14.52
C ALA A 11 24.54 -9.16 -15.91
N THR A 12 24.11 -9.90 -16.93
CA THR A 12 23.87 -9.33 -18.26
C THR A 12 22.68 -8.37 -18.22
N ARG A 13 22.66 -7.36 -19.11
CA ARG A 13 21.56 -6.38 -19.22
C ARG A 13 20.18 -7.05 -19.31
N GLN A 14 20.10 -8.16 -20.04
CA GLN A 14 18.87 -8.95 -20.20
C GLN A 14 18.44 -9.62 -18.89
N ASN A 15 19.38 -10.12 -18.09
CA ASN A 15 19.07 -10.69 -16.78
C ASN A 15 18.60 -9.63 -15.78
N ILE A 16 19.22 -8.44 -15.79
CA ILE A 16 18.79 -7.29 -14.96
C ILE A 16 17.35 -6.88 -15.31
N GLN A 17 17.03 -6.70 -16.60
CA GLN A 17 15.68 -6.34 -17.04
C GLN A 17 14.64 -7.37 -16.61
N LYS A 18 14.95 -8.67 -16.73
CA LYS A 18 14.06 -9.75 -16.25
C LYS A 18 13.79 -9.65 -14.75
N GLN A 19 14.79 -9.32 -13.93
CA GLN A 19 14.62 -9.17 -12.49
C GLN A 19 13.82 -7.91 -12.13
N VAL A 20 14.05 -6.79 -12.82
CA VAL A 20 13.28 -5.55 -12.63
C VAL A 20 11.78 -5.82 -12.85
N VAL A 21 11.41 -6.50 -13.94
CA VAL A 21 10.01 -6.83 -14.23
C VAL A 21 9.41 -7.74 -13.14
N LYS A 22 10.18 -8.71 -12.62
CA LYS A 22 9.72 -9.57 -11.51
C LYS A 22 9.43 -8.77 -10.24
N VAL A 23 10.36 -7.88 -9.86
CA VAL A 23 10.22 -7.00 -8.69
C VAL A 23 9.02 -6.06 -8.85
N GLN A 24 8.85 -5.46 -10.04
CA GLN A 24 7.68 -4.61 -10.34
C GLN A 24 6.35 -5.37 -10.21
N ARG A 25 6.26 -6.59 -10.74
CA ARG A 25 5.06 -7.44 -10.60
C ARG A 25 4.75 -7.75 -9.13
N LEU A 26 5.77 -8.01 -8.31
CA LEU A 26 5.59 -8.23 -6.87
C LEU A 26 5.06 -6.97 -6.17
N HIS A 27 5.64 -5.80 -6.45
CA HIS A 27 5.16 -4.53 -5.90
C HIS A 27 3.73 -4.23 -6.31
N GLN A 28 3.36 -4.46 -7.59
CA GLN A 28 1.99 -4.29 -8.06
C GLN A 28 1.03 -5.22 -7.32
N ARG A 29 1.38 -6.50 -7.16
CA ARG A 29 0.56 -7.47 -6.43
C ARG A 29 0.35 -7.03 -4.97
N LEU A 30 1.42 -6.63 -4.28
CA LEU A 30 1.33 -6.14 -2.91
C LEU A 30 0.50 -4.85 -2.80
N ALA A 31 0.63 -3.94 -3.76
CA ALA A 31 -0.19 -2.72 -3.81
C ALA A 31 -1.67 -3.06 -3.99
N ASN A 32 -2.01 -3.97 -4.90
CA ASN A 32 -3.38 -4.41 -5.14
C ASN A 32 -3.99 -5.05 -3.89
N ILE A 33 -3.25 -5.94 -3.21
CA ILE A 33 -3.71 -6.57 -1.95
C ILE A 33 -3.99 -5.51 -0.87
N ARG A 34 -3.10 -4.53 -0.69
CA ARG A 34 -3.31 -3.46 0.29
C ARG A 34 -4.52 -2.60 -0.05
N THR A 35 -4.68 -2.24 -1.32
CA THR A 35 -5.82 -1.43 -1.79
C THR A 35 -7.15 -2.18 -1.66
N ASP A 36 -7.16 -3.50 -1.93
CA ASP A 36 -8.31 -4.37 -1.70
C ASP A 36 -8.66 -4.48 -0.21
N TYR A 37 -7.67 -4.68 0.66
CA TYR A 37 -7.86 -4.67 2.11
C TYR A 37 -8.53 -3.38 2.59
N ILE A 38 -8.02 -2.22 2.17
CA ILE A 38 -8.60 -0.91 2.52
C ILE A 38 -10.06 -0.82 2.06
N ASN A 39 -10.35 -1.23 0.82
CA ASN A 39 -11.71 -1.20 0.28
C ASN A 39 -12.67 -2.08 1.10
N LYS A 40 -12.24 -3.29 1.46
CA LYS A 40 -13.03 -4.24 2.26
C LYS A 40 -13.27 -3.70 3.67
N THR A 41 -12.25 -3.15 4.32
CA THR A 41 -12.36 -2.55 5.65
C THR A 41 -13.34 -1.37 5.64
N VAL A 42 -13.17 -0.42 4.72
CA VAL A 42 -14.09 0.73 4.58
C VAL A 42 -15.52 0.24 4.32
N PHE A 43 -15.69 -0.73 3.44
CA PHE A 43 -17.01 -1.32 3.17
C PHE A 43 -17.61 -1.95 4.44
N SER A 44 -16.84 -2.71 5.21
CA SER A 44 -17.33 -3.33 6.45
C SER A 44 -17.78 -2.31 7.50
N ILE A 45 -17.07 -1.18 7.62
CA ILE A 45 -17.42 -0.09 8.54
C ILE A 45 -18.73 0.56 8.09
N VAL A 46 -18.82 0.97 6.82
CA VAL A 46 -19.99 1.68 6.28
C VAL A 46 -21.22 0.78 6.23
N LYS A 47 -21.06 -0.53 5.99
CA LYS A 47 -22.15 -1.51 5.96
C LYS A 47 -22.91 -1.59 7.28
N GLN A 48 -22.27 -1.25 8.40
CA GLN A 48 -22.92 -1.21 9.71
C GLN A 48 -23.89 -0.03 9.88
N LYS A 49 -23.90 0.92 8.94
CA LYS A 49 -24.75 2.14 8.96
C LYS A 49 -24.66 2.91 10.29
N PRO A 50 -23.44 3.27 10.74
CA PRO A 50 -23.30 4.11 11.93
C PRO A 50 -23.92 5.49 11.71
N SER A 51 -24.41 6.12 12.77
CA SER A 51 -24.92 7.50 12.71
C SER A 51 -23.81 8.50 12.39
N TYR A 52 -22.61 8.28 12.93
CA TYR A 52 -21.42 9.06 12.63
C TYR A 52 -20.15 8.21 12.81
N ILE A 53 -19.05 8.64 12.20
CA ILE A 53 -17.72 8.03 12.34
C ILE A 53 -16.74 9.12 12.74
N THR A 54 -15.86 8.84 13.70
CA THR A 54 -14.75 9.71 14.08
C THR A 54 -13.42 9.12 13.61
N ILE A 55 -12.48 9.96 13.19
CA ILE A 55 -11.10 9.55 12.88
C ILE A 55 -10.15 10.25 13.83
N GLU A 56 -9.29 9.50 14.51
CA GLU A 56 -8.23 10.06 15.34
C GLU A 56 -7.24 10.89 14.50
N ASP A 57 -6.94 12.11 14.95
CA ASP A 57 -5.90 12.93 14.35
C ASP A 57 -4.53 12.55 14.94
N LEU A 58 -3.79 11.75 14.18
CA LEU A 58 -2.45 11.32 14.56
C LEU A 58 -1.39 12.22 13.93
N ALA A 59 -0.32 12.50 14.68
CA ALA A 59 0.87 13.19 14.17
C ALA A 59 1.71 12.27 13.25
N VAL A 60 1.13 11.83 12.13
CA VAL A 60 1.71 10.86 11.18
C VAL A 60 3.06 11.34 10.65
N SER A 61 3.23 12.65 10.45
CA SER A 61 4.51 13.25 10.03
C SER A 61 5.64 12.94 11.01
N ASN A 62 5.38 12.98 12.32
CA ASN A 62 6.35 12.64 13.35
C ASN A 62 6.57 11.11 13.41
N MET A 63 5.53 10.31 13.25
CA MET A 63 5.65 8.85 13.18
C MET A 63 6.49 8.39 11.97
N MET A 64 6.40 9.11 10.86
CA MET A 64 7.20 8.85 9.65
C MET A 64 8.67 9.23 9.82
N LYS A 65 9.02 10.12 10.74
CA LYS A 65 10.42 10.44 11.09
C LYS A 65 11.05 9.37 12.00
N ASN A 66 10.23 8.58 12.70
CA ASN A 66 10.72 7.55 13.60
C ASN A 66 11.20 6.31 12.82
N LYS A 67 12.46 5.91 13.01
CA LYS A 67 13.10 4.78 12.33
C LYS A 67 12.39 3.44 12.55
N HIS A 68 11.78 3.24 13.71
CA HIS A 68 11.11 1.98 14.09
C HIS A 68 9.67 1.93 13.59
N LEU A 69 8.99 3.07 13.50
CA LEU A 69 7.56 3.14 13.13
C LEU A 69 7.33 3.39 11.64
N SER A 70 8.18 4.20 11.01
CA SER A 70 7.97 4.73 9.64
C SER A 70 7.64 3.65 8.60
N LYS A 71 8.35 2.51 8.64
CA LYS A 71 8.11 1.39 7.72
C LYS A 71 6.73 0.77 7.91
N ALA A 72 6.31 0.55 9.16
CA ALA A 72 5.00 0.00 9.47
C ALA A 72 3.89 0.98 9.06
N ILE A 73 4.01 2.25 9.46
CA ILE A 73 3.03 3.30 9.17
C ILE A 73 2.87 3.52 7.65
N SER A 74 3.98 3.61 6.92
CA SER A 74 3.96 3.74 5.45
C SER A 74 3.18 2.60 4.78
N SER A 75 3.32 1.37 5.30
CA SER A 75 2.66 0.20 4.75
C SER A 75 1.13 0.18 4.95
N GLN A 76 0.61 0.91 5.95
CA GLN A 76 -0.83 0.95 6.28
C GLN A 76 -1.63 1.92 5.40
N LYS A 77 -0.97 2.85 4.70
CA LYS A 77 -1.61 3.82 3.79
C LYS A 77 -2.77 4.63 4.42
N PHE A 78 -2.56 5.18 5.62
CA PHE A 78 -3.59 5.92 6.36
C PHE A 78 -4.28 7.03 5.55
N PHE A 79 -3.54 7.73 4.70
CA PHE A 79 -4.12 8.75 3.82
C PHE A 79 -5.13 8.17 2.82
N GLU A 80 -4.77 7.07 2.13
CA GLU A 80 -5.68 6.40 1.18
C GLU A 80 -6.93 5.87 1.89
N PHE A 81 -6.76 5.32 3.09
CA PHE A 81 -7.87 4.88 3.94
C PHE A 81 -8.81 6.03 4.28
N LYS A 82 -8.29 7.17 4.80
CA LYS A 82 -9.09 8.35 5.15
C LYS A 82 -9.88 8.88 3.95
N THR A 83 -9.24 9.02 2.78
CA THR A 83 -9.91 9.51 1.56
C THR A 83 -11.04 8.59 1.12
N LYS A 84 -10.82 7.26 1.13
CA LYS A 84 -11.85 6.29 0.74
C LYS A 84 -13.01 6.24 1.72
N LEU A 85 -12.72 6.27 3.02
CA LEU A 85 -13.74 6.32 4.06
C LEU A 85 -14.59 7.57 3.91
N MET A 86 -13.98 8.75 3.80
CA MET A 86 -14.68 10.02 3.59
C MET A 86 -15.58 10.00 2.34
N SER A 87 -15.08 9.44 1.23
CA SER A 87 -15.88 9.28 0.01
C SER A 87 -17.10 8.39 0.23
N LYS A 88 -16.95 7.27 0.95
CA LYS A 88 -18.05 6.35 1.24
C LYS A 88 -19.03 6.89 2.28
N CYS A 89 -18.57 7.62 3.30
CA CYS A 89 -19.44 8.32 4.25
C CYS A 89 -20.34 9.31 3.52
N LYS A 90 -19.77 10.14 2.63
CA LYS A 90 -20.53 11.09 1.81
C LYS A 90 -21.58 10.42 0.93
N GLN A 91 -21.26 9.26 0.34
CA GLN A 91 -22.20 8.49 -0.48
C GLN A 91 -23.37 7.89 0.33
N ASN A 92 -23.16 7.62 1.63
CA ASN A 92 -24.14 6.96 2.49
C ASN A 92 -24.78 7.92 3.51
N ASN A 93 -24.55 9.24 3.37
CA ASN A 93 -25.02 10.26 4.31
C ASN A 93 -24.62 9.99 5.77
N ILE A 94 -23.43 9.42 5.97
CA ILE A 94 -22.85 9.21 7.29
C ILE A 94 -22.00 10.44 7.63
N GLU A 95 -22.24 11.03 8.79
CA GLU A 95 -21.44 12.15 9.29
C GLU A 95 -20.03 11.67 9.64
N LEU A 96 -19.00 12.36 9.11
CA LEU A 96 -17.61 12.13 9.48
C LEU A 96 -17.14 13.30 10.36
N ARG A 97 -16.70 12.99 11.57
CA ARG A 97 -16.24 13.95 12.58
C ARG A 97 -14.73 13.85 12.80
#